data_AF-A0A9W8EA46-F1
#
_entry.id   AF-A0A9W8EA46-F1
#
_cell.length_a   1.000
_cell.length_b   1.000
_cell.length_c   1.000
_cell.angle_alpha   90.00
_cell.angle_beta   90.00
_cell.angle_gamma   90.00
#
_symmetry.space_group_name_H-M   'P 1'
#
loop_
_entity.id
_entity.type
_entity.pdbx_description
1 polymer ?
#
loop_
_entity_poly.entity_id
_entity_poly.type
_entity_poly.pdbx_seq_one_letter_code
_entity_poly.pdbx_strand_id
1 'polypeptide(L)'
;MNATRNLTTVAGRVANASVSRMTAARCYSVLARASQQAYRAPMATKATAKVTVTTPSYRTLKTLDFGGSKETVYERSDYPKEKLQQIFGKDTMCVLGYGPQGRGQSLNMRDNGLKVIVGTRKDGRSWKQAVEEGWTPGKDLFPIAEACAQGTVIMNLLSDAAQVHLWPTVSKHLTAGKTLYFSHGFGVVYKEETKIVPPKDVDVILAAPK
;
A
#
# COMPACT_ATOMS: atom_id res chain seq x y z
N MET A 1 47.27 -20.33 47.33
CA MET A 1 46.03 -21.09 47.61
C MET A 1 45.05 -20.19 48.34
N ASN A 2 43.75 -20.36 48.08
CA ASN A 2 42.58 -19.77 48.76
C ASN A 2 42.48 -18.24 48.96
N ALA A 3 41.48 -17.64 48.28
CA ALA A 3 40.64 -16.57 48.83
C ALA A 3 39.27 -16.57 48.14
N THR A 4 38.27 -17.17 48.77
CA THR A 4 36.86 -17.20 48.35
C THR A 4 36.13 -15.88 48.66
N ARG A 5 35.26 -15.40 47.76
CA ARG A 5 34.16 -14.48 48.11
C ARG A 5 32.88 -14.77 47.30
N ASN A 6 31.98 -15.55 47.91
CA ASN A 6 30.53 -15.41 47.69
C ASN A 6 29.99 -14.40 48.70
N LEU A 7 29.00 -13.59 48.33
CA LEU A 7 28.22 -12.80 49.26
C LEU A 7 26.72 -12.91 48.95
N THR A 8 25.99 -13.39 49.95
CA THR A 8 24.54 -13.59 49.96
C THR A 8 23.80 -12.37 50.51
N THR A 9 22.64 -12.10 49.91
CA THR A 9 21.37 -11.62 50.49
C THR A 9 21.35 -11.06 51.93
N VAL A 10 20.86 -9.83 52.08
CA VAL A 10 19.92 -9.43 53.16
C VAL A 10 18.85 -8.51 52.57
N ALA A 11 17.61 -8.59 53.07
CA ALA A 11 16.42 -7.95 52.50
C ALA A 11 15.82 -6.86 53.41
N GLY A 12 14.91 -6.05 52.82
CA GLY A 12 13.71 -5.59 53.53
C GLY A 12 13.53 -4.09 53.77
N ARG A 13 12.52 -3.50 53.11
CA ARG A 13 11.46 -2.72 53.80
C ARG A 13 10.22 -2.56 52.91
N VAL A 14 9.08 -2.33 53.55
CA VAL A 14 7.71 -2.44 53.02
C VAL A 14 7.04 -1.07 53.01
N ALA A 15 6.20 -0.77 52.00
CA ALA A 15 5.10 0.19 52.12
C ALA A 15 4.00 -0.10 51.08
N ASN A 16 2.76 -0.28 51.54
CA ASN A 16 1.56 -0.35 50.69
C ASN A 16 1.04 1.06 50.40
N ALA A 17 0.45 1.29 49.22
CA ALA A 17 -0.50 2.38 48.98
C ALA A 17 -1.58 1.92 47.98
N SER A 18 -2.83 2.32 48.21
CA SER A 18 -4.02 1.68 47.65
C SER A 18 -4.64 2.42 46.44
N VAL A 19 -5.45 1.66 45.70
CA VAL A 19 -6.27 2.09 44.56
C VAL A 19 -7.29 3.17 44.93
N SER A 20 -7.54 4.13 44.03
CA SER A 20 -8.89 4.70 43.87
C SER A 20 -9.18 5.14 42.42
N ARG A 21 -10.45 5.07 42.03
CA ARG A 21 -10.99 5.52 40.74
C ARG A 21 -11.69 6.87 40.94
N MET A 22 -11.54 7.80 39.98
CA MET A 22 -12.51 8.89 39.76
C MET A 22 -13.07 8.72 38.34
N THR A 23 -14.30 8.23 38.13
CA THR A 23 -15.64 8.83 38.41
C THR A 23 -15.99 10.02 37.53
N ALA A 24 -17.14 9.90 36.85
CA ALA A 24 -17.70 10.89 35.95
C ALA A 24 -18.82 11.71 36.62
N ALA A 25 -19.22 12.79 35.94
CA ALA A 25 -20.51 13.49 36.01
C ALA A 25 -20.85 14.38 37.23
N ARG A 26 -20.95 15.71 36.97
CA ARG A 26 -21.88 16.75 37.52
C ARG A 26 -21.40 18.13 37.02
N CYS A 27 -22.19 19.21 36.82
CA CYS A 27 -23.57 19.58 37.18
C CYS A 27 -24.33 20.15 35.93
N TYR A 28 -25.65 20.08 35.77
CA TYR A 28 -26.75 20.81 36.48
C TYR A 28 -26.60 22.36 36.48
N SER A 29 -27.62 23.22 36.34
CA SER A 29 -28.97 23.17 35.72
C SER A 29 -29.67 24.52 35.95
N VAL A 30 -30.03 25.28 34.92
CA VAL A 30 -30.74 26.59 34.98
C VAL A 30 -31.53 26.77 33.67
N LEU A 31 -32.81 27.17 33.60
CA LEU A 31 -33.87 27.35 34.62
C LEU A 31 -35.19 26.73 34.08
N ALA A 32 -36.39 27.26 34.38
CA ALA A 32 -37.67 26.70 33.90
C ALA A 32 -38.77 27.73 33.58
N ARG A 33 -39.69 27.33 32.68
CA ARG A 33 -41.08 27.80 32.43
C ARG A 33 -41.34 29.25 31.99
N ALA A 34 -41.92 29.38 30.79
CA ALA A 34 -42.99 30.34 30.49
C ALA A 34 -43.95 29.80 29.40
N SER A 35 -45.24 30.09 29.56
CA SER A 35 -46.35 30.03 28.59
C SER A 35 -46.42 28.90 27.54
N GLN A 36 -47.43 28.03 27.72
CA GLN A 36 -48.09 27.36 26.59
C GLN A 36 -48.68 28.42 25.64
N GLN A 37 -48.25 28.44 24.39
CA GLN A 37 -49.03 29.09 23.32
C GLN A 37 -49.13 28.12 22.15
N ALA A 38 -50.36 27.66 21.89
CA ALA A 38 -50.65 26.66 20.88
C ALA A 38 -50.54 27.26 19.48
N TYR A 39 -49.39 27.10 18.83
CA TYR A 39 -49.28 27.23 17.38
C TYR A 39 -49.27 25.83 16.75
N ARG A 40 -50.39 25.49 16.09
CA ARG A 40 -50.46 24.32 15.19
C ARG A 40 -49.58 24.60 13.96
N ALA A 41 -48.32 24.20 14.01
CA ALA A 41 -47.55 23.99 12.79
C ALA A 41 -48.04 22.71 12.10
N PRO A 42 -48.32 22.69 10.79
CA PRO A 42 -48.54 21.44 10.09
C PRO A 42 -47.24 20.61 10.11
N MET A 43 -47.35 19.30 10.27
CA MET A 43 -46.19 18.42 10.05
C MET A 43 -45.76 18.54 8.60
N ALA A 44 -44.67 19.25 8.35
CA ALA A 44 -44.01 19.23 7.06
C ALA A 44 -43.55 17.79 6.78
N THR A 45 -44.23 17.11 5.86
CA THR A 45 -43.77 15.85 5.28
C THR A 45 -42.37 16.10 4.74
N LYS A 46 -41.34 15.49 5.35
CA LYS A 46 -39.98 15.52 4.81
C LYS A 46 -40.01 14.93 3.41
N ALA A 47 -39.98 15.79 2.40
CA ALA A 47 -39.75 15.36 1.04
C ALA A 47 -38.39 14.66 1.02
N THR A 48 -38.39 13.34 0.85
CA THR A 48 -37.18 12.59 0.57
C THR A 48 -36.69 13.04 -0.80
N ALA A 49 -35.82 14.03 -0.82
CA ALA A 49 -35.10 14.43 -2.01
C ALA A 49 -34.42 13.17 -2.55
N LYS A 50 -34.88 12.70 -3.72
CA LYS A 50 -34.17 11.64 -4.44
C LYS A 50 -32.80 12.20 -4.75
N VAL A 51 -31.77 11.66 -4.09
CA VAL A 51 -30.39 11.91 -4.48
C VAL A 51 -30.24 11.27 -5.84
N THR A 52 -30.41 12.07 -6.90
CA THR A 52 -30.06 11.68 -8.24
C THR A 52 -28.56 11.45 -8.24
N VAL A 53 -28.16 10.19 -8.16
CA VAL A 53 -26.77 9.78 -8.34
C VAL A 53 -26.44 10.05 -9.80
N THR A 54 -25.91 11.24 -10.07
CA THR A 54 -25.43 11.60 -11.41
C THR A 54 -24.29 10.65 -11.75
N THR A 55 -24.57 9.67 -12.60
CA THR A 55 -23.54 8.76 -13.11
C THR A 55 -22.43 9.62 -13.73
N PRO A 56 -21.17 9.50 -13.29
CA PRO A 56 -20.10 10.27 -13.89
C PRO A 56 -19.98 9.86 -15.35
N SER A 57 -20.24 10.80 -16.27
CA SER A 57 -20.09 10.58 -17.70
C SER A 57 -18.60 10.39 -18.01
N TYR A 58 -18.18 9.13 -18.06
CA TYR A 58 -16.84 8.72 -18.47
C TYR A 58 -16.63 9.23 -19.90
N ARG A 59 -15.77 10.25 -20.09
CA ARG A 59 -15.39 10.68 -21.43
C ARG A 59 -14.49 9.60 -22.03
N THR A 60 -15.06 8.76 -22.88
CA THR A 60 -14.36 7.72 -23.63
C THR A 60 -13.10 8.26 -24.30
N LEU A 61 -11.98 7.53 -24.16
CA LEU A 61 -10.79 7.54 -25.02
C LEU A 61 -10.53 8.84 -25.80
N LYS A 62 -9.67 9.70 -25.25
CA LYS A 62 -9.32 10.97 -25.91
C LYS A 62 -8.05 10.80 -26.73
N THR A 63 -8.18 10.93 -28.04
CA THR A 63 -7.05 11.32 -28.88
C THR A 63 -6.77 12.80 -28.62
N LEU A 64 -5.64 13.12 -28.01
CA LEU A 64 -5.17 14.50 -27.81
C LEU A 64 -4.10 14.84 -28.84
N ASP A 65 -4.03 16.11 -29.22
CA ASP A 65 -3.02 16.62 -30.15
C ASP A 65 -1.94 17.37 -29.35
N PHE A 66 -0.71 16.86 -29.44
CA PHE A 66 0.49 17.45 -28.83
C PHE A 66 1.39 17.97 -29.93
N GLY A 67 1.18 19.23 -30.34
CA GLY A 67 2.02 19.92 -31.33
C GLY A 67 2.00 19.30 -32.73
N GLY A 68 0.85 18.76 -33.16
CA GLY A 68 0.67 18.03 -34.41
C GLY A 68 0.75 16.50 -34.27
N SER A 69 1.16 15.99 -33.10
CA SER A 69 1.23 14.56 -32.82
C SER A 69 -0.04 14.10 -32.10
N LYS A 70 -0.82 13.22 -32.74
CA LYS A 70 -2.04 12.64 -32.15
C LYS A 70 -1.70 11.44 -31.27
N GLU A 71 -1.91 11.58 -29.96
CA GLU A 71 -1.65 10.53 -28.98
C GLU A 71 -2.93 10.06 -28.31
N THR A 72 -2.98 8.78 -27.90
CA THR A 72 -4.11 8.21 -27.17
C THR A 72 -3.88 8.37 -25.67
N VAL A 73 -4.75 9.14 -25.00
CA VAL A 73 -4.67 9.38 -23.57
C VAL A 73 -5.83 8.68 -22.85
N TYR A 74 -5.46 7.90 -21.84
CA TYR A 74 -6.39 7.21 -20.94
C TYR A 74 -6.54 8.01 -19.65
N GLU A 75 -7.78 8.23 -19.21
CA GLU A 75 -8.09 8.91 -17.96
C GLU A 75 -8.48 7.89 -16.87
N ARG A 76 -8.48 8.35 -15.61
CA ARG A 76 -8.91 7.54 -14.46
C ARG A 76 -10.32 6.96 -14.63
N SER A 77 -11.19 7.65 -15.39
CA SER A 77 -12.54 7.18 -15.71
C SER A 77 -12.59 5.99 -16.68
N ASP A 78 -11.56 5.77 -17.50
CA ASP A 78 -11.49 4.61 -18.41
C ASP A 78 -11.11 3.31 -17.67
N TYR A 79 -10.48 3.44 -16.49
CA TYR A 79 -10.07 2.34 -15.61
C TYR A 79 -10.52 2.58 -14.15
N PRO A 80 -11.84 2.50 -13.89
CA PRO A 80 -12.35 2.56 -12.52
C PRO A 80 -11.91 1.34 -11.70
N LYS A 81 -12.01 1.43 -10.37
CA LYS A 81 -11.50 0.44 -9.41
C LYS A 81 -12.04 -0.97 -9.68
N GLU A 82 -13.31 -1.08 -10.05
CA GLU A 82 -14.02 -2.31 -10.33
C GLU A 82 -13.43 -3.02 -11.56
N LYS A 83 -13.11 -2.26 -12.61
CA LYS A 83 -12.46 -2.77 -13.83
C LYS A 83 -11.02 -3.21 -13.55
N LEU A 84 -10.28 -2.47 -12.72
CA LEU A 84 -8.94 -2.88 -12.28
C LEU A 84 -8.97 -4.20 -11.49
N GLN A 85 -9.94 -4.38 -10.60
CA GLN A 85 -10.15 -5.63 -9.85
C GLN A 85 -10.62 -6.78 -10.75
N GLN A 86 -11.38 -6.51 -11.80
CA GLN A 86 -11.75 -7.53 -12.79
C GLN A 86 -10.54 -8.01 -13.60
N ILE A 87 -9.66 -7.09 -14.02
CA ILE A 87 -8.46 -7.42 -14.80
C ILE A 87 -7.42 -8.13 -13.93
N PHE A 88 -7.05 -7.52 -12.79
CA PHE A 88 -5.92 -7.96 -11.96
C PHE A 88 -6.33 -8.77 -10.72
N GLY A 89 -7.60 -9.16 -10.57
CA GLY A 89 -8.10 -9.83 -9.37
C GLY A 89 -7.53 -11.24 -9.12
N LYS A 90 -6.92 -11.84 -10.14
CA LYS A 90 -6.17 -13.11 -10.04
C LYS A 90 -4.66 -12.90 -9.82
N ASP A 91 -4.17 -11.70 -10.09
CA ASP A 91 -2.76 -11.39 -10.07
C ASP A 91 -2.23 -11.15 -8.66
N THR A 92 -0.93 -11.39 -8.49
CA THR A 92 -0.18 -11.03 -7.30
C THR A 92 0.91 -10.05 -7.71
N MET A 93 0.70 -8.79 -7.37
CA MET A 93 1.62 -7.68 -7.66
C MET A 93 2.82 -7.76 -6.71
N CYS A 94 3.95 -8.23 -7.20
CA CYS A 94 5.18 -8.38 -6.43
C CYS A 94 6.07 -7.14 -6.61
N VAL A 95 6.10 -6.28 -5.61
CA VAL A 95 6.86 -5.04 -5.61
C VAL A 95 8.25 -5.28 -5.02
N LEU A 96 9.27 -5.27 -5.88
CA LEU A 96 10.66 -5.43 -5.46
C LEU A 96 11.27 -4.09 -5.10
N GLY A 97 11.71 -3.96 -3.85
CA GLY A 97 12.24 -2.72 -3.29
C GLY A 97 11.15 -1.85 -2.67
N TYR A 98 11.47 -1.25 -1.53
CA TYR A 98 10.58 -0.34 -0.79
C TYR A 98 11.29 1.01 -0.61
N GLY A 99 11.70 1.59 -1.75
CA GLY A 99 12.12 2.99 -1.89
C GLY A 99 10.94 3.89 -2.32
N PRO A 100 11.15 5.12 -2.79
CA PRO A 100 10.07 6.06 -3.13
C PRO A 100 9.03 5.49 -4.09
N GLN A 101 9.47 4.90 -5.21
CA GLN A 101 8.57 4.29 -6.21
C GLN A 101 7.89 3.02 -5.69
N GLY A 102 8.66 2.07 -5.15
CA GLY A 102 8.12 0.83 -4.60
C GLY A 102 7.09 1.06 -3.49
N ARG A 103 7.38 1.95 -2.54
CA ARG A 103 6.45 2.37 -1.48
C ARG A 103 5.19 3.02 -2.06
N GLY A 104 5.34 4.04 -2.90
CA GLY A 104 4.20 4.76 -3.47
C GLY A 104 3.26 3.84 -4.26
N GLN A 105 3.82 3.00 -5.13
CA GLN A 105 3.04 2.11 -5.98
C GLN A 105 2.41 0.95 -5.20
N SER A 106 3.14 0.31 -4.26
CA SER A 106 2.60 -0.79 -3.45
C SER A 106 1.42 -0.35 -2.56
N LEU A 107 1.54 0.80 -1.88
CA LEU A 107 0.46 1.38 -1.07
C LEU A 107 -0.74 1.74 -1.95
N ASN A 108 -0.52 2.44 -3.06
CA ASN A 108 -1.61 2.82 -3.98
C ASN A 108 -2.36 1.60 -4.52
N MET A 109 -1.67 0.52 -4.89
CA MET A 109 -2.33 -0.72 -5.36
C MET A 109 -3.09 -1.44 -4.23
N ARG A 110 -2.50 -1.52 -3.04
CA ARG A 110 -3.12 -2.12 -1.84
C ARG A 110 -4.42 -1.41 -1.48
N ASP A 111 -4.43 -0.08 -1.51
CA ASP A 111 -5.59 0.74 -1.14
C ASP A 111 -6.68 0.70 -2.24
N ASN A 112 -6.30 0.38 -3.49
CA ASN A 112 -7.23 -0.02 -4.56
C ASN A 112 -7.73 -1.48 -4.45
N GLY A 113 -7.30 -2.23 -3.44
CA GLY A 113 -7.75 -3.61 -3.18
C GLY A 113 -7.14 -4.66 -4.12
N LEU A 114 -6.00 -4.36 -4.76
CA LEU A 114 -5.23 -5.36 -5.48
C LEU A 114 -4.41 -6.21 -4.50
N LYS A 115 -4.15 -7.47 -4.84
CA LYS A 115 -3.27 -8.34 -4.06
C LYS A 115 -1.82 -7.95 -4.32
N VAL A 116 -1.20 -7.29 -3.35
CA VAL A 116 0.19 -6.83 -3.40
C VAL A 116 1.03 -7.58 -2.38
N ILE A 117 2.27 -7.89 -2.73
CA ILE A 117 3.31 -8.36 -1.82
C ILE A 117 4.59 -7.54 -2.04
N VAL A 118 5.37 -7.33 -0.99
CA VAL A 118 6.63 -6.56 -1.04
C VAL A 118 7.83 -7.49 -0.88
N GLY A 119 8.74 -7.45 -1.85
CA GLY A 119 10.04 -8.12 -1.82
C GLY A 119 11.15 -7.15 -1.42
N THR A 120 11.78 -7.33 -0.26
CA THR A 120 12.90 -6.46 0.16
C THR A 120 13.94 -7.20 1.00
N ARG A 121 15.08 -6.56 1.28
CA ARG A 121 16.15 -7.19 2.07
C ARG A 121 15.71 -7.32 3.53
N LYS A 122 15.61 -8.56 4.01
CA LYS A 122 15.24 -8.91 5.38
C LYS A 122 16.02 -8.07 6.40
N ASP A 123 15.31 -7.61 7.44
CA ASP A 123 15.81 -6.83 8.58
C ASP A 123 16.49 -5.47 8.23
N GLY A 124 16.47 -5.06 6.96
CA GLY A 124 16.97 -3.77 6.49
C GLY A 124 16.05 -2.58 6.81
N ARG A 125 16.51 -1.35 6.52
CA ARG A 125 15.72 -0.11 6.74
C ARG A 125 14.35 -0.17 6.06
N SER A 126 14.33 -0.50 4.77
CA SER A 126 13.10 -0.67 3.97
C SER A 126 12.19 -1.80 4.47
N TRP A 127 12.73 -2.83 5.14
CA TRP A 127 11.92 -3.88 5.75
C TRP A 127 11.18 -3.35 6.98
N LYS A 128 11.90 -2.67 7.89
CA LYS A 128 11.32 -2.07 9.09
C LYS A 128 10.24 -1.05 8.75
N GLN A 129 10.52 -0.17 7.76
CA GLN A 129 9.54 0.78 7.25
C GLN A 129 8.28 0.09 6.67
N ALA A 130 8.45 -1.02 5.95
CA ALA A 130 7.29 -1.77 5.45
C ALA A 130 6.45 -2.34 6.62
N VAL A 131 7.09 -2.87 7.67
CA VAL A 131 6.38 -3.35 8.88
C VAL A 131 5.63 -2.21 9.58
N GLU A 132 6.26 -1.04 9.72
CA GLU A 132 5.63 0.17 10.30
C GLU A 132 4.40 0.64 9.48
N GLU A 133 4.39 0.40 8.16
CA GLU A 133 3.30 0.77 7.24
C GLU A 133 2.26 -0.35 7.01
N GLY A 134 2.30 -1.39 7.84
CA GLY A 134 1.29 -2.46 7.92
C GLY A 134 1.59 -3.72 7.11
N TRP A 135 2.76 -3.85 6.49
CA TRP A 135 3.17 -5.07 5.80
C TRP A 135 3.65 -6.13 6.80
N THR A 136 3.11 -7.35 6.68
CA THR A 136 3.29 -8.45 7.63
C THR A 136 4.30 -9.48 7.09
N PRO A 137 5.45 -9.70 7.77
CA PRO A 137 6.42 -10.73 7.43
C PRO A 137 5.79 -12.11 7.23
N GLY A 138 6.11 -12.77 6.11
CA GLY A 138 5.63 -14.11 5.79
C GLY A 138 4.19 -14.19 5.28
N LYS A 139 3.49 -13.06 5.15
CA LYS A 139 2.14 -12.96 4.57
C LYS A 139 2.12 -12.08 3.32
N ASP A 140 2.63 -10.87 3.43
CA ASP A 140 2.68 -9.88 2.33
C ASP A 140 4.01 -9.09 2.30
N LEU A 141 4.95 -9.42 3.20
CA LEU A 141 6.35 -8.96 3.19
C LEU A 141 7.31 -10.16 3.20
N PHE A 142 8.19 -10.24 2.18
CA PHE A 142 9.07 -11.39 1.96
C PHE A 142 10.48 -10.97 1.51
N PRO A 143 11.49 -11.84 1.69
CA PRO A 143 12.76 -11.76 0.95
C PRO A 143 12.52 -11.77 -0.57
N ILE A 144 13.41 -11.13 -1.33
CA ILE A 144 13.22 -10.87 -2.77
C ILE A 144 12.91 -12.15 -3.57
N ALA A 145 13.65 -13.25 -3.37
CA ALA A 145 13.42 -14.50 -4.10
C ALA A 145 12.04 -15.13 -3.78
N GLU A 146 11.64 -15.14 -2.51
CA GLU A 146 10.33 -15.64 -2.06
C GLU A 146 9.17 -14.79 -2.59
N ALA A 147 9.36 -13.47 -2.70
CA ALA A 147 8.40 -12.56 -3.31
C ALA A 147 8.28 -12.84 -4.83
N CYS A 148 9.40 -12.97 -5.54
CA CYS A 148 9.41 -13.28 -6.98
C CYS A 148 8.71 -14.62 -7.30
N ALA A 149 8.89 -15.64 -6.45
CA ALA A 149 8.22 -16.93 -6.63
C ALA A 149 6.68 -16.79 -6.59
N GLN A 150 6.15 -15.96 -5.69
CA GLN A 150 4.71 -15.76 -5.46
C GLN A 150 4.04 -14.76 -6.42
N GLY A 151 4.79 -13.81 -6.98
CA GLY A 151 4.25 -12.77 -7.87
C GLY A 151 3.87 -13.29 -9.26
N THR A 152 2.76 -12.80 -9.83
CA THR A 152 2.46 -12.98 -11.27
C THR A 152 2.99 -11.79 -12.08
N VAL A 153 2.86 -10.57 -11.53
CA VAL A 153 3.48 -9.35 -12.04
C VAL A 153 4.63 -8.98 -11.13
N ILE A 154 5.86 -9.07 -11.62
CA ILE A 154 7.10 -8.75 -10.88
C ILE A 154 7.52 -7.33 -11.23
N MET A 155 7.33 -6.40 -10.29
CA MET A 155 7.60 -4.98 -10.43
C MET A 155 9.00 -4.67 -9.88
N ASN A 156 9.97 -4.53 -10.77
CA ASN A 156 11.36 -4.31 -10.42
C ASN A 156 11.63 -2.83 -10.11
N LEU A 157 11.37 -2.42 -8.86
CA LEU A 157 11.47 -1.03 -8.37
C LEU A 157 12.66 -0.82 -7.42
N LEU A 158 13.67 -1.68 -7.57
CA LEU A 158 15.01 -1.53 -7.01
C LEU A 158 15.75 -0.38 -7.71
N SER A 159 16.79 0.18 -7.08
CA SER A 159 17.71 1.10 -7.75
C SER A 159 18.41 0.40 -8.91
N ASP A 160 18.78 1.11 -9.98
CA ASP A 160 19.32 0.50 -11.21
C ASP A 160 20.52 -0.44 -10.93
N ALA A 161 21.45 -0.04 -10.07
CA ALA A 161 22.57 -0.90 -9.64
C ALA A 161 22.12 -2.17 -8.90
N ALA A 162 21.05 -2.10 -8.10
CA ALA A 162 20.46 -3.26 -7.44
C ALA A 162 19.64 -4.13 -8.40
N GLN A 163 19.02 -3.57 -9.43
CA GLN A 163 18.39 -4.34 -10.51
C GLN A 163 19.42 -5.21 -11.22
N VAL A 164 20.57 -4.64 -11.60
CA VAL A 164 21.69 -5.38 -12.21
C VAL A 164 22.19 -6.49 -11.28
N HIS A 165 22.49 -6.15 -10.03
CA HIS A 165 23.03 -7.10 -9.06
C HIS A 165 22.08 -8.27 -8.74
N LEU A 166 20.77 -8.00 -8.68
CA LEU A 166 19.76 -9.01 -8.34
C LEU A 166 19.10 -9.66 -9.56
N TRP A 167 19.43 -9.25 -10.78
CA TRP A 167 18.90 -9.84 -12.01
C TRP A 167 19.06 -11.37 -12.08
N PRO A 168 20.20 -11.99 -11.69
CA PRO A 168 20.35 -13.46 -11.69
C PRO A 168 19.45 -14.19 -10.68
N THR A 169 18.85 -13.47 -9.74
CA THR A 169 17.84 -13.99 -8.81
C THR A 169 16.44 -13.77 -9.37
N VAL A 170 16.14 -12.56 -9.86
CA VAL A 170 14.82 -12.23 -10.42
C VAL A 170 14.50 -13.07 -11.66
N SER A 171 15.46 -13.22 -12.58
CA SER A 171 15.25 -13.93 -13.85
C SER A 171 14.88 -15.41 -13.69
N LYS A 172 15.35 -16.07 -12.64
CA LYS A 172 14.99 -17.47 -12.30
C LYS A 172 13.51 -17.66 -11.96
N HIS A 173 12.81 -16.58 -11.61
CA HIS A 173 11.39 -16.59 -11.27
C HIS A 173 10.51 -15.99 -12.38
N LEU A 174 11.10 -15.50 -13.48
CA LEU A 174 10.39 -15.02 -14.66
C LEU A 174 10.08 -16.22 -15.58
N THR A 175 8.97 -16.88 -15.30
CA THR A 175 8.43 -18.01 -16.08
C THR A 175 7.32 -17.55 -17.02
N ALA A 176 7.05 -18.32 -18.09
CA ALA A 176 5.90 -18.18 -18.98
C ALA A 176 4.61 -17.70 -18.27
N GLY A 177 3.97 -16.67 -18.84
CA GLY A 177 2.72 -16.10 -18.33
C GLY A 177 2.86 -15.18 -17.10
N LYS A 178 4.09 -14.92 -16.63
CA LYS A 178 4.36 -13.79 -15.73
C LYS A 178 4.68 -12.53 -16.52
N THR A 179 4.51 -11.38 -15.88
CA THR A 179 4.84 -10.06 -16.43
C THR A 179 5.97 -9.43 -15.63
N LEU A 180 6.96 -8.86 -16.31
CA LEU A 180 8.01 -8.03 -15.74
C LEU A 180 7.67 -6.55 -15.94
N TYR A 181 7.64 -5.79 -14.85
CA TYR A 181 7.31 -4.37 -14.85
C TYR A 181 8.49 -3.51 -14.38
N PHE A 182 8.70 -2.37 -15.04
CA PHE A 182 9.63 -1.32 -14.64
C PHE A 182 8.93 0.04 -14.52
N SER A 183 9.52 0.96 -13.76
CA SER A 183 9.15 2.39 -13.79
C SER A 183 10.22 3.30 -14.38
N HIS A 184 11.29 2.72 -14.91
CA HIS A 184 12.32 3.44 -15.66
C HIS A 184 12.96 2.52 -16.70
N GLY A 185 13.39 3.06 -17.84
CA GLY A 185 13.87 2.28 -18.98
C GLY A 185 15.31 1.77 -18.87
N PHE A 186 16.11 2.30 -17.93
CA PHE A 186 17.55 2.10 -17.87
C PHE A 186 17.99 0.64 -18.01
N GLY A 187 17.40 -0.27 -17.21
CA GLY A 187 17.75 -1.69 -17.23
C GLY A 187 17.62 -2.34 -18.61
N VAL A 188 16.53 -2.05 -19.34
CA VAL A 188 16.22 -2.70 -20.63
C VAL A 188 16.89 -1.98 -21.82
N VAL A 189 17.04 -0.65 -21.74
CA VAL A 189 17.70 0.16 -22.78
C VAL A 189 19.19 -0.15 -22.83
N TYR A 190 19.87 -0.15 -21.67
CA TYR A 190 21.30 -0.45 -21.53
C TYR A 190 21.53 -1.93 -21.22
N LYS A 191 20.81 -2.83 -21.92
CA LYS A 191 20.89 -4.29 -21.69
C LYS A 191 22.28 -4.88 -21.95
N GLU A 192 23.10 -4.23 -22.77
CA GLU A 192 24.46 -4.68 -23.07
C GLU A 192 25.42 -4.43 -21.90
N GLU A 193 25.17 -3.40 -21.09
CA GLU A 193 25.91 -3.07 -19.88
C GLU A 193 25.31 -3.75 -18.64
N THR A 194 23.98 -3.70 -18.50
CA THR A 194 23.24 -4.19 -17.33
C THR A 194 23.04 -5.70 -17.32
N LYS A 195 23.10 -6.34 -18.49
CA LYS A 195 22.76 -7.77 -18.73
C LYS A 195 21.33 -8.15 -18.30
N ILE A 196 20.43 -7.16 -18.18
CA ILE A 196 19.00 -7.37 -17.93
C ILE A 196 18.34 -7.73 -19.27
N VAL A 197 18.26 -9.05 -19.53
CA VAL A 197 17.65 -9.62 -20.75
C VAL A 197 16.46 -10.50 -20.33
N PRO A 198 15.22 -9.98 -20.39
CA PRO A 198 14.02 -10.75 -20.04
C PRO A 198 13.83 -12.00 -20.92
N PRO A 199 13.22 -13.08 -20.39
CA PRO A 199 12.79 -14.22 -21.19
C PRO A 199 11.80 -13.83 -22.30
N LYS A 200 11.76 -14.60 -23.39
CA LYS A 200 10.91 -14.32 -24.56
C LYS A 200 9.41 -14.59 -24.33
N ASP A 201 9.11 -15.39 -23.33
CA ASP A 201 7.79 -15.89 -22.90
C ASP A 201 7.19 -15.08 -21.74
N VAL A 202 7.80 -13.92 -21.42
CA VAL A 202 7.45 -13.02 -20.32
C VAL A 202 7.12 -11.65 -20.88
N ASP A 203 5.93 -11.14 -20.57
CA ASP A 203 5.53 -9.79 -20.97
C ASP A 203 6.40 -8.75 -20.25
N VAL A 204 6.89 -7.75 -20.98
CA VAL A 204 7.70 -6.66 -20.42
C VAL A 204 6.96 -5.34 -20.60
N ILE A 205 6.61 -4.71 -19.48
CA ILE A 205 5.84 -3.46 -19.45
C ILE A 205 6.58 -2.37 -18.65
N LEU A 206 6.27 -1.12 -18.96
CA LEU A 206 6.82 0.03 -18.25
C LEU A 206 5.72 1.07 -17.99
N ALA A 207 5.57 1.50 -16.74
CA ALA A 207 4.82 2.69 -16.39
C ALA A 207 5.65 3.57 -15.45
N ALA A 208 5.96 4.77 -15.91
CA ALA A 208 6.80 5.74 -15.22
C ALA A 208 5.95 6.91 -14.72
N PRO A 209 5.63 7.00 -13.41
CA PRO A 209 5.03 8.20 -12.83
C PRO A 209 5.88 9.44 -13.15
N LYS A 210 5.20 10.54 -13.45
CA LYS A 210 5.79 11.85 -13.78
C LYS A 210 5.66 12.80 -12.59
#